data_AF-A0A0C2FSE8-F1
#
_entry.id   AF-A0A0C2FSE8-F1
#
_cell.length_a   1.000
_cell.length_b   1.000
_cell.length_c   1.000
_cell.angle_alpha   90.00
_cell.angle_beta   90.00
_cell.angle_gamma   90.00
#
_symmetry.space_group_name_H-M   'P 1'
#
loop_
_entity.id
_entity.type
_entity.pdbx_description
1 polymer ?
#
loop_
_entity_poly.entity_id
_entity_poly.type
_entity_poly.pdbx_seq_one_letter_code
_entity_poly.pdbx_strand_id
1 'polypeptide(L)'
;AVRSRDALAKLLYAQVFSWFVDRFNDALTEKEKRVNRNKKFIGVLDIYGFETFEVNSFEQFCINYANEKLQQQFNQHVFKLEQEEYEREELSW
;
A
#
# COMPACT_ATOMS: atom_id res chain seq x y z
N ALA A 1 16.49 -30.29 -6.91
CA ALA A 1 16.21 -30.51 -5.47
C ALA A 1 16.18 -29.19 -4.68
N VAL A 2 17.30 -28.48 -4.53
CA VAL A 2 17.40 -27.26 -3.69
C VAL A 2 16.43 -26.14 -4.12
N ARG A 3 16.43 -25.75 -5.41
CA ARG A 3 15.50 -24.71 -5.92
C ARG A 3 14.03 -25.04 -5.69
N SER A 4 13.65 -26.30 -5.89
CA SER A 4 12.27 -26.77 -5.67
C SER A 4 11.88 -26.72 -4.20
N ARG A 5 12.81 -27.09 -3.29
CA ARG A 5 12.62 -26.95 -1.84
C ARG A 5 12.43 -25.48 -1.47
N ASP A 6 13.29 -24.59 -1.97
CA ASP A 6 13.24 -23.17 -1.62
C ASP A 6 11.96 -22.50 -2.17
N ALA A 7 11.55 -22.87 -3.38
CA ALA A 7 10.28 -22.42 -3.96
C ALA A 7 9.08 -22.91 -3.13
N LEU A 8 9.08 -24.18 -2.71
CA LEU A 8 8.03 -24.72 -1.85
C LEU A 8 8.00 -24.02 -0.48
N ALA A 9 9.16 -23.75 0.11
CA ALA A 9 9.26 -23.04 1.39
C ALA A 9 8.69 -21.62 1.28
N LYS A 10 9.04 -20.87 0.22
CA LYS A 10 8.48 -19.54 -0.06
C LYS A 10 6.96 -19.60 -0.25
N LEU A 11 6.46 -20.60 -0.98
CA LEU A 11 5.02 -20.78 -1.20
C LEU A 11 4.28 -21.08 0.11
N LEU A 12 4.78 -22.03 0.91
CA LEU A 12 4.17 -22.37 2.20
C LEU A 12 4.12 -21.16 3.13
N TYR A 13 5.21 -20.40 3.23
CA TYR A 13 5.24 -19.18 4.03
C TYR A 13 4.24 -18.13 3.53
N ALA A 14 4.16 -17.91 2.21
CA ALA A 14 3.19 -16.98 1.63
C ALA A 14 1.74 -17.39 1.94
N GLN A 15 1.42 -18.69 1.89
CA GLN A 15 0.09 -19.21 2.24
C GLN A 15 -0.23 -19.00 3.73
N VAL A 16 0.74 -19.27 4.61
CA VAL A 16 0.59 -19.04 6.06
C VAL A 16 0.38 -17.54 6.36
N PHE A 17 1.15 -16.67 5.72
CA PHE A 17 0.99 -15.22 5.88
C PHE A 17 -0.40 -14.74 5.41
N SER A 18 -0.87 -15.19 4.25
CA SER A 18 -2.23 -14.88 3.77
C SER A 18 -3.30 -15.33 4.77
N TRP A 19 -3.19 -16.56 5.28
CA TRP A 19 -4.11 -17.09 6.28
C TRP A 19 -4.11 -16.28 7.58
N PHE A 20 -2.95 -15.79 8.03
CA PHE A 20 -2.87 -14.88 9.18
C PHE A 20 -3.64 -13.59 8.92
N VAL A 21 -3.41 -12.94 7.77
CA VAL A 21 -4.10 -11.69 7.39
C VAL A 21 -5.62 -11.89 7.38
N ASP A 22 -6.10 -12.98 6.78
CA ASP A 22 -7.52 -13.31 6.74
C ASP A 22 -8.08 -13.50 8.15
N ARG A 23 -7.36 -14.23 9.02
CA ARG A 23 -7.79 -14.47 10.40
C ARG A 23 -7.87 -13.20 11.23
N PHE A 24 -6.92 -12.27 11.05
CA PHE A 24 -6.94 -10.96 11.70
C PHE A 24 -8.14 -10.13 11.21
N ASN A 25 -8.37 -10.11 9.90
CA ASN A 25 -9.49 -9.38 9.31
C ASN A 25 -10.85 -9.88 9.80
N ASP A 26 -11.04 -11.20 9.91
CA ASP A 26 -12.25 -11.80 10.46
C ASP A 26 -12.48 -11.38 11.91
N ALA A 27 -11.43 -11.46 12.75
CA ALA A 27 -11.50 -11.11 14.16
C ALA A 27 -11.81 -9.61 14.39
N LEU A 28 -11.36 -8.73 13.50
CA LEU A 28 -11.66 -7.29 13.55
C LEU A 28 -13.06 -6.97 13.01
N THR A 29 -13.47 -7.64 11.93
CA THR A 29 -14.76 -7.38 11.24
C THR A 29 -15.96 -7.88 12.03
N GLU A 30 -15.84 -8.95 12.82
CA GLU A 30 -16.93 -9.44 13.67
C GLU A 30 -17.48 -8.38 14.65
N LYS A 31 -16.65 -7.39 15.04
CA LYS A 31 -17.07 -6.26 15.88
C LYS A 31 -17.86 -5.19 15.12
N GLU A 32 -17.77 -5.14 13.79
CA GLU A 32 -18.30 -4.04 12.97
C GLU A 32 -19.65 -4.32 12.28
N LYS A 33 -20.14 -5.56 12.32
CA LYS A 33 -21.36 -6.04 11.62
C LYS A 33 -22.68 -5.37 12.02
N ARG A 34 -22.68 -4.41 12.96
CA ARG A 34 -23.91 -3.82 13.52
C ARG A 34 -24.36 -2.47 12.95
N VAL A 35 -23.65 -1.80 12.03
CA VAL A 35 -24.07 -0.45 11.60
C VAL A 35 -23.83 -0.16 10.11
N ASN A 36 -24.94 0.06 9.40
CA ASN A 36 -25.18 0.85 8.18
C ASN A 36 -24.20 0.84 6.99
N ARG A 37 -24.78 0.74 5.78
CA ARG A 37 -24.11 0.72 4.45
C ARG A 37 -23.41 2.03 4.03
N ASN A 38 -23.34 3.04 4.90
CA ASN A 38 -22.71 4.35 4.64
C ASN A 38 -21.58 4.65 5.67
N LYS A 39 -20.73 3.68 5.96
CA LYS A 39 -19.58 3.91 6.85
C LYS A 39 -18.47 4.64 6.09
N LYS A 40 -18.17 5.87 6.52
CA LYS A 40 -16.89 6.52 6.22
C LYS A 40 -15.78 5.71 6.91
N PHE A 41 -14.63 5.57 6.27
CA PHE A 41 -13.45 4.94 6.87
C PHE A 41 -12.25 5.87 6.76
N ILE A 42 -11.30 5.70 7.68
CA ILE A 42 -10.00 6.35 7.64
C ILE A 42 -8.98 5.25 7.35
N GLY A 43 -8.34 5.31 6.19
CA GLY A 43 -7.27 4.39 5.82
C GLY A 43 -5.93 4.93 6.31
N VAL A 44 -5.15 4.09 6.97
CA VAL A 44 -3.75 4.37 7.28
C VAL A 44 -2.89 3.52 6.35
N LEU A 45 -2.00 4.16 5.61
CA LEU A 45 -1.05 3.50 4.73
C LEU A 45 0.31 3.41 5.43
N ASP A 46 0.76 2.19 5.69
CA ASP A 46 2.09 1.90 6.21
C ASP A 46 2.78 0.93 5.23
N ILE A 47 3.84 1.42 4.58
CA ILE A 47 4.56 0.69 3.53
C ILE A 47 6.07 0.90 3.69
N TYR A 48 6.85 -0.01 3.10
CA TYR A 48 8.31 0.16 3.00
C TYR A 48 8.67 1.42 2.20
N GLY A 49 9.64 2.18 2.69
CA GLY A 49 10.22 3.32 1.99
C GLY A 49 11.11 2.90 0.81
N PHE A 50 11.67 3.89 0.11
CA PHE A 50 12.58 3.64 -1.00
C PHE A 50 13.87 2.96 -0.51
N GLU A 51 14.28 1.87 -1.16
CA GLU A 51 15.45 1.09 -0.79
C GLU A 51 16.52 1.14 -1.88
N THR A 52 17.79 1.27 -1.49
CA THR A 52 18.91 1.17 -2.42
C THR A 52 20.07 0.44 -1.74
N PHE A 53 20.38 -0.74 -2.27
CA PHE A 53 21.51 -1.57 -1.82
C PHE A 53 22.58 -1.66 -2.91
N GLU A 54 23.75 -2.22 -2.58
CA GLU A 54 24.80 -2.51 -3.57
C GLU A 54 24.33 -3.46 -4.68
N VAL A 55 23.48 -4.44 -4.32
CA VAL A 55 22.82 -5.33 -5.27
C VAL A 55 21.31 -5.28 -5.02
N ASN A 56 20.57 -4.79 -6.00
CA ASN A 56 19.11 -4.72 -5.95
C ASN A 56 18.51 -5.85 -6.78
N SER A 57 17.55 -6.59 -6.23
CA SER A 57 16.82 -7.64 -6.93
C SER A 57 15.42 -7.19 -7.32
N PHE A 58 14.62 -8.13 -7.84
CA PHE A 58 13.25 -7.85 -8.25
C PHE A 58 12.38 -7.32 -7.09
N GLU A 59 12.66 -7.75 -5.87
CA GLU A 59 11.97 -7.31 -4.66
C GLU A 59 12.15 -5.79 -4.42
N GLN A 60 13.37 -5.26 -4.53
CA GLN A 60 13.61 -3.81 -4.43
C GLN A 60 12.94 -3.05 -5.58
N PHE A 61 12.93 -3.61 -6.79
CA PHE A 61 12.19 -3.00 -7.90
C PHE A 61 10.70 -2.86 -7.56
N CYS A 62 10.06 -3.90 -7.01
CA CYS A 62 8.65 -3.82 -6.60
C CYS A 62 8.41 -2.77 -5.52
N ILE A 63 9.29 -2.67 -4.52
CA ILE A 63 9.19 -1.69 -3.43
C ILE A 63 9.34 -0.26 -3.96
N ASN A 64 10.39 -0.01 -4.75
CA ASN A 64 10.67 1.32 -5.28
C ASN A 64 9.64 1.75 -6.31
N TYR A 65 9.13 0.83 -7.13
CA TYR A 65 8.04 1.12 -8.07
C TYR A 65 6.74 1.50 -7.35
N ALA A 66 6.39 0.80 -6.26
CA ALA A 66 5.25 1.18 -5.44
C ALA A 66 5.40 2.59 -4.85
N ASN A 67 6.60 2.93 -4.35
CA ASN A 67 6.92 4.27 -3.87
C ASN A 67 6.80 5.33 -4.97
N GLU A 68 7.33 5.06 -6.17
CA GLU A 68 7.24 5.96 -7.32
C GLU A 68 5.77 6.23 -7.70
N LYS A 69 4.92 5.20 -7.68
CA LYS A 69 3.49 5.36 -7.94
C LYS A 69 2.77 6.17 -6.86
N LEU A 70 3.13 5.99 -5.61
CA LEU A 70 2.57 6.79 -4.52
C LEU A 70 3.03 8.25 -4.60
N GLN A 71 4.31 8.49 -4.93
CA GLN A 71 4.81 9.85 -5.14
C GLN A 71 4.11 10.51 -6.33
N GLN A 72 3.89 9.78 -7.42
CA GLN A 72 3.12 10.27 -8.57
C GLN A 72 1.70 10.68 -8.16
N GLN A 73 0.98 9.84 -7.40
CA GLN A 73 -0.36 10.17 -6.90
C GLN A 73 -0.34 11.36 -5.95
N PHE A 74 0.62 11.42 -5.03
CA PHE A 74 0.77 12.53 -4.10
C PHE A 74 0.98 13.85 -4.84
N ASN A 75 1.94 13.89 -5.78
CA ASN A 75 2.22 15.06 -6.59
C ASN A 75 0.97 15.52 -7.34
N GLN A 76 0.28 14.61 -8.04
CA GLN A 76 -0.95 14.95 -8.76
C GLN A 76 -2.03 15.53 -7.86
N HIS A 77 -2.21 14.96 -6.67
CA HIS A 77 -3.22 15.41 -5.72
C HIS A 77 -2.89 16.78 -5.13
N VAL A 78 -1.64 16.97 -4.67
CA VAL A 78 -1.19 18.23 -4.08
C VAL A 78 -1.20 19.34 -5.13
N PHE A 79 -0.66 19.12 -6.32
CA PHE A 79 -0.66 20.15 -7.38
C PHE A 79 -2.08 20.55 -7.76
N LYS A 80 -3.00 19.59 -7.83
CA LYS A 80 -4.42 19.89 -8.11
C LYS A 80 -5.02 20.77 -7.01
N LEU A 81 -4.79 20.44 -5.74
CA LEU A 81 -5.28 21.22 -4.62
C LEU A 81 -4.67 22.63 -4.60
N GLU A 82 -3.38 22.77 -4.90
CA GLU A 82 -2.74 24.08 -5.03
C GLU A 82 -3.38 24.90 -6.14
N GLN A 83 -3.57 24.35 -7.34
CA GLN A 83 -4.23 25.06 -8.45
C GLN A 83 -5.64 25.50 -8.09
N GLU A 84 -6.45 24.63 -7.47
CA GLU A 84 -7.80 24.96 -6.98
C GLU A 84 -7.77 26.10 -5.94
N GLU A 85 -6.72 26.19 -5.13
CA GLU A 85 -6.51 27.27 -4.17
C GLU A 85 -6.19 28.60 -4.86
N TYR A 86 -5.24 28.60 -5.81
CA TYR A 86 -4.87 29.80 -6.58
C TYR A 86 -6.08 30.38 -7.35
N GLU A 87 -6.88 29.52 -7.99
CA GLU A 87 -8.11 29.94 -8.67
C GLU A 87 -9.14 30.53 -7.71
N ARG A 88 -9.29 29.92 -6.52
CA ARG A 88 -10.22 30.41 -5.49
C ARG A 88 -9.81 31.78 -4.93
N GLU A 89 -8.51 32.04 -4.83
CA GLU A 89 -7.97 33.30 -4.35
C GLU A 89 -7.78 34.36 -5.45
N GLU A 90 -8.15 34.06 -6.70
CA GLU A 90 -7.97 34.93 -7.87
C GLU A 90 -6.51 35.37 -8.08
N LEU A 91 -5.56 34.51 -7.72
CA LEU A 91 -4.12 34.74 -7.88
C LEU A 91 -3.63 34.20 -9.22
N SER A 92 -2.68 34.90 -9.84
CA SER A 92 -1.98 34.37 -11.03
C SER A 92 -1.02 33.26 -10.60
N TRP A 93 -1.16 32.08 -11.22
CA TRP A 93 -0.25 30.95 -11.06
C TRP A 93 1.11 31.21 -11.72
#